data_AF-A0A9X3NBG7-F1
#
_entry.id   AF-A0A9X3NBG7-F1
#
_cell.length_a   1.000
_cell.length_b   1.000
_cell.length_c   1.000
_cell.angle_alpha   90.00
_cell.angle_beta   90.00
_cell.angle_gamma   90.00
#
_symmetry.space_group_name_H-M   'P 1'
#
loop_
_entity.id
_entity.type
_entity.pdbx_description
1 polymer ?
#
loop_
_entity_poly.entity_id
_entity_poly.type
_entity_poly.pdbx_seq_one_letter_code
_entity_poly.pdbx_strand_id
1 'polypeptide(L)'
;MFRRDVVPRRRVLVIAAALMLPLPAAASAATPGTSLQLSGLKGVKVTAVGPTVREASRFVVPFTGSPSTTSVAYPSAAGLRLSAGRRSVRLTALRLQGRSLSAAVGRKRVTVFTAARAPLTTRSTTLRLTAAGRSALRSGLRLRRLPTGTVGTLSVVLPAPVQGPATVLPSTPSPTVPAPTPVATPAPTVAATPTPTPTPPPADRIFPPGVPAGAVRANAADWAFRGSWLRYLVAGGGTVATTGGAAKTADGSFVYPGQGGTYDLTAGWSLQHGGTVTFLYSAHGISIALADPIVELGPAPRISVLLTDSSQGGIPGGEGSGGDGTTRRVVFGTLDLSAATPVVSGDTVTWTSVPVLLTTEGAAPFLAYKAGEPFGQITVRATIPSA
;
A
#
# COMPACT_ATOMS: atom_id res chain seq x y z
N MET A 1 16.30 -91.92 0.23
CA MET A 1 16.86 -90.75 -0.46
C MET A 1 15.79 -89.65 -0.48
N PHE A 2 16.15 -88.45 -0.03
CA PHE A 2 15.30 -87.36 0.48
C PHE A 2 14.07 -86.96 -0.34
N ARG A 3 12.88 -86.96 0.29
CA ARG A 3 11.76 -86.07 -0.05
C ARG A 3 11.91 -84.77 0.77
N ARG A 4 11.98 -83.63 0.10
CA ARG A 4 11.97 -82.29 0.73
C ARG A 4 10.52 -81.81 0.84
N ASP A 5 10.04 -81.67 2.06
CA ASP A 5 8.79 -80.96 2.35
C ASP A 5 9.00 -79.45 2.22
N VAL A 6 8.17 -78.82 1.39
CA VAL A 6 8.12 -77.37 1.18
C VAL A 6 7.11 -76.77 2.16
N VAL A 7 7.60 -76.03 3.16
CA VAL A 7 6.77 -75.25 4.08
C VAL A 7 6.29 -73.96 3.38
N PRO A 8 4.99 -73.63 3.40
CA PRO A 8 4.50 -72.38 2.84
C PRO A 8 4.78 -71.20 3.80
N ARG A 9 5.54 -70.21 3.33
CA ARG A 9 5.73 -68.93 4.04
C ARG A 9 4.45 -68.08 3.92
N ARG A 10 3.71 -67.91 5.01
CA ARG A 10 2.65 -66.91 5.13
C ARG A 10 3.27 -65.50 5.09
N ARG A 11 2.97 -64.73 4.05
CA ARG A 11 3.26 -63.29 4.01
C ARG A 11 2.21 -62.56 4.86
N VAL A 12 2.64 -61.96 5.96
CA VAL A 12 1.82 -61.03 6.75
C VAL A 12 1.84 -59.69 6.03
N LEU A 13 0.70 -59.31 5.45
CA LEU A 13 0.47 -57.99 4.87
C LEU A 13 0.14 -57.03 6.01
N VAL A 14 1.11 -56.19 6.40
CA VAL A 14 0.88 -55.09 7.35
C VAL A 14 0.25 -53.94 6.56
N ILE A 15 -1.07 -53.79 6.67
CA ILE A 15 -1.79 -52.62 6.15
C ILE A 15 -1.61 -51.50 7.18
N ALA A 16 -0.70 -50.56 6.91
CA ALA A 16 -0.60 -49.32 7.65
C ALA A 16 -1.77 -48.40 7.27
N ALA A 17 -2.84 -48.43 8.07
CA ALA A 17 -3.90 -47.44 8.00
C ALA A 17 -3.35 -46.10 8.52
N ALA A 18 -2.95 -45.22 7.60
CA ALA A 18 -2.64 -43.84 7.91
C ALA A 18 -3.92 -43.13 8.36
N LEU A 19 -4.02 -42.88 9.67
CA LEU A 19 -5.06 -42.05 10.27
C LEU A 19 -4.84 -40.60 9.77
N MET A 20 -5.49 -40.23 8.66
CA MET A 20 -5.54 -38.84 8.20
C MET A 20 -6.40 -38.03 9.17
N LEU A 21 -5.76 -37.40 10.15
CA LEU A 21 -6.39 -36.35 10.94
C LEU A 21 -6.67 -35.15 10.02
N PRO A 22 -7.88 -34.56 10.04
CA PRO A 22 -8.16 -33.37 9.26
C PRO A 22 -7.25 -32.24 9.74
N LEU A 23 -6.44 -31.70 8.82
CA LEU A 23 -5.68 -30.47 9.05
C LEU A 23 -6.67 -29.36 9.44
N PRO A 24 -6.39 -28.57 10.49
CA PRO A 24 -7.24 -27.44 10.84
C PRO A 24 -7.29 -26.48 9.65
N ALA A 25 -8.50 -26.13 9.22
CA ALA A 25 -8.69 -25.15 8.15
C ALA A 25 -7.89 -23.89 8.48
N ALA A 26 -6.97 -23.52 7.60
CA ALA A 26 -6.20 -22.29 7.74
C ALA A 26 -7.18 -21.13 7.92
N ALA A 27 -7.11 -20.46 9.07
CA ALA A 27 -7.96 -19.30 9.34
C ALA A 27 -7.64 -18.24 8.28
N SER A 28 -8.60 -17.97 7.38
CA SER A 28 -8.48 -16.91 6.38
C SER A 28 -8.11 -15.62 7.10
N ALA A 29 -6.92 -15.09 6.83
CA ALA A 29 -6.50 -13.81 7.36
C ALA A 29 -7.56 -12.77 6.97
N ALA A 30 -8.16 -12.11 7.96
CA ALA A 30 -9.18 -11.11 7.69
C ALA A 30 -8.56 -9.97 6.88
N THR A 31 -9.07 -9.73 5.68
CA THR A 31 -8.63 -8.61 4.84
C THR A 31 -8.81 -7.31 5.62
N PRO A 32 -7.75 -6.50 5.79
CA PRO A 32 -7.87 -5.19 6.43
C PRO A 32 -8.98 -4.38 5.75
N GLY A 33 -9.89 -3.84 6.55
CA GLY A 33 -11.06 -3.17 5.99
C GLY A 33 -11.93 -2.52 7.04
N THR A 34 -12.78 -1.60 6.58
CA THR A 34 -13.83 -1.03 7.43
C THR A 34 -15.15 -1.65 7.02
N SER A 35 -15.82 -2.30 7.97
CA SER A 35 -17.20 -2.73 7.78
C SER A 35 -18.16 -1.71 8.36
N LEU A 36 -19.14 -1.35 7.55
CA LEU A 36 -20.19 -0.40 7.85
C LEU A 36 -21.53 -1.12 7.77
N GLN A 37 -22.30 -1.09 8.84
CA GLN A 37 -23.63 -1.68 8.88
C GLN A 37 -24.65 -0.59 9.19
N LEU A 38 -25.59 -0.35 8.28
CA LEU A 38 -26.64 0.67 8.44
C LEU A 38 -27.99 -0.04 8.57
N SER A 39 -28.61 0.02 9.75
CA SER A 39 -29.87 -0.67 10.05
C SER A 39 -30.96 0.26 10.58
N GLY A 40 -30.63 1.47 11.06
CA GLY A 40 -31.58 2.40 11.66
C GLY A 40 -32.28 3.36 10.68
N LEU A 41 -32.00 3.26 9.37
CA LEU A 41 -32.60 4.15 8.36
C LEU A 41 -33.92 3.57 7.81
N LYS A 42 -35.01 3.71 8.59
CA LYS A 42 -36.33 3.20 8.19
C LYS A 42 -36.76 3.74 6.82
N GLY A 43 -37.15 2.84 5.91
CA GLY A 43 -37.60 3.19 4.55
C GLY A 43 -36.47 3.56 3.58
N VAL A 44 -35.20 3.39 3.96
CA VAL A 44 -34.05 3.65 3.10
C VAL A 44 -33.31 2.35 2.82
N LYS A 45 -33.27 1.94 1.55
CA LYS A 45 -32.43 0.84 1.08
C LYS A 45 -30.99 1.32 0.90
N VAL A 46 -30.02 0.54 1.40
CA VAL A 46 -28.59 0.80 1.21
C VAL A 46 -28.02 -0.23 0.24
N THR A 47 -27.21 0.23 -0.70
CA THR A 47 -26.52 -0.59 -1.72
C THR A 47 -25.07 -0.15 -1.83
N ALA A 48 -24.18 -1.07 -2.20
CA ALA A 48 -22.77 -0.77 -2.38
C ALA A 48 -22.52 0.05 -3.66
N VAL A 49 -21.45 0.83 -3.69
CA VAL A 49 -20.99 1.59 -4.87
C VAL A 49 -19.49 1.41 -5.04
N GLY A 50 -19.05 1.13 -6.27
CA GLY A 50 -17.64 0.94 -6.61
C GLY A 50 -17.05 -0.31 -5.94
N PRO A 51 -15.82 -0.26 -5.39
CA PRO A 51 -15.18 -1.43 -4.77
C PRO A 51 -15.76 -1.80 -3.40
N THR A 52 -16.81 -1.13 -2.92
CA THR A 52 -17.52 -1.56 -1.71
C THR A 52 -18.19 -2.91 -1.96
N VAL A 53 -17.99 -3.87 -1.07
CA VAL A 53 -18.64 -5.19 -1.13
C VAL A 53 -19.74 -5.26 -0.08
N ARG A 54 -20.87 -5.91 -0.40
CA ARG A 54 -21.93 -6.19 0.56
C ARG A 54 -21.82 -7.62 1.07
N GLU A 55 -21.62 -7.78 2.37
CA GLU A 55 -21.57 -9.06 3.08
C GLU A 55 -22.77 -9.16 4.02
N ALA A 56 -23.81 -9.91 3.61
CA ALA A 56 -25.09 -9.97 4.33
C ALA A 56 -25.71 -8.57 4.59
N SER A 57 -25.67 -8.11 5.84
CA SER A 57 -26.16 -6.79 6.26
C SER A 57 -25.04 -5.74 6.41
N ARG A 58 -23.79 -6.13 6.19
CA ARG A 58 -22.60 -5.27 6.29
C ARG A 58 -22.12 -4.85 4.92
N PHE A 59 -21.49 -3.68 4.86
CA PHE A 59 -20.80 -3.15 3.69
C PHE A 59 -19.33 -3.01 4.03
N VAL A 60 -18.48 -3.79 3.36
CA VAL A 60 -17.02 -3.72 3.52
C VAL A 60 -16.51 -2.69 2.51
N VAL A 61 -16.01 -1.58 3.03
CA VAL A 61 -15.40 -0.53 2.22
C VAL A 61 -13.89 -0.70 2.31
N PRO A 62 -13.21 -1.05 1.20
CA PRO A 62 -11.76 -1.09 1.20
C PRO A 62 -11.22 0.33 1.38
N PHE A 63 -10.26 0.50 2.27
CA PHE A 63 -9.53 1.76 2.41
C PHE A 63 -8.19 1.68 1.68
N THR A 64 -7.62 2.85 1.43
CA THR A 64 -6.27 2.97 0.84
C THR A 64 -5.33 3.59 1.87
N GLY A 65 -4.15 2.99 2.02
CA GLY A 65 -3.12 3.40 2.98
C GLY A 65 -3.26 2.73 4.35
N SER A 66 -2.24 2.87 5.20
CA SER A 66 -2.27 2.37 6.56
C SER A 66 -3.26 3.20 7.38
N PRO A 67 -4.23 2.55 8.02
CA PRO A 67 -5.18 3.24 8.86
C PRO A 67 -4.42 3.80 10.07
N SER A 68 -4.40 5.13 10.22
CA SER A 68 -3.99 5.74 11.48
C SER A 68 -5.14 5.65 12.48
N THR A 69 -4.83 5.69 13.78
CA THR A 69 -5.86 5.73 14.85
C THR A 69 -6.82 6.91 14.73
N THR A 70 -6.46 7.93 13.94
CA THR A 70 -7.17 9.20 13.82
C THR A 70 -7.72 9.48 12.43
N SER A 71 -7.26 8.84 11.36
CA SER A 71 -7.84 9.03 10.02
C SER A 71 -7.64 7.85 9.06
N VAL A 72 -8.70 7.59 8.28
CA VAL A 72 -8.72 6.62 7.18
C VAL A 72 -9.39 7.27 5.97
N ALA A 73 -8.72 7.25 4.82
CA ALA A 73 -9.28 7.69 3.54
C ALA A 73 -9.65 6.47 2.68
N TYR A 74 -10.78 6.60 1.98
CA TYR A 74 -11.27 5.56 1.09
C TYR A 74 -11.14 6.02 -0.36
N PRO A 75 -11.00 5.09 -1.33
CA PRO A 75 -11.03 5.42 -2.74
C PRO A 75 -12.25 6.27 -3.09
N SER A 76 -12.10 7.24 -3.99
CA SER A 76 -13.19 8.10 -4.43
C SER A 76 -14.37 7.32 -5.00
N ALA A 77 -14.08 6.20 -5.68
CA ALA A 77 -15.07 5.28 -6.22
C ALA A 77 -15.81 4.45 -5.14
N ALA A 78 -15.19 4.23 -3.98
CA ALA A 78 -15.78 3.46 -2.89
C ALA A 78 -16.88 4.27 -2.19
N GLY A 79 -18.04 3.66 -2.03
CA GLY A 79 -19.17 4.37 -1.45
C GLY A 79 -20.39 3.52 -1.15
N LEU A 80 -21.47 4.23 -0.81
CA LEU A 80 -22.79 3.69 -0.59
C LEU A 80 -23.82 4.47 -1.41
N ARG A 81 -24.84 3.78 -1.91
CA ARG A 81 -26.04 4.40 -2.47
C ARG A 81 -27.21 4.13 -1.54
N LEU A 82 -27.82 5.20 -1.08
CA LEU A 82 -29.04 5.20 -0.29
C LEU A 82 -30.21 5.51 -1.21
N SER A 83 -31.30 4.76 -1.11
CA SER A 83 -32.49 4.95 -1.94
C SER A 83 -33.78 4.86 -1.13
N ALA A 84 -34.73 5.75 -1.42
CA ALA A 84 -36.07 5.74 -0.87
C ALA A 84 -37.08 6.00 -2.00
N GLY A 85 -37.88 4.98 -2.33
CA GLY A 85 -38.72 5.00 -3.54
C GLY A 85 -37.88 5.24 -4.80
N ARG A 86 -38.25 6.24 -5.60
CA ARG A 86 -37.57 6.60 -6.86
C ARG A 86 -36.34 7.52 -6.68
N ARG A 87 -36.04 7.94 -5.44
CA ARG A 87 -34.94 8.88 -5.16
C ARG A 87 -33.73 8.14 -4.62
N SER A 88 -32.53 8.61 -4.94
CA SER A 88 -31.30 8.05 -4.41
C SER A 88 -30.21 9.09 -4.21
N VAL A 89 -29.36 8.87 -3.22
CA VAL A 89 -28.17 9.67 -2.89
C VAL A 89 -26.96 8.74 -2.87
N ARG A 90 -25.87 9.16 -3.51
CA ARG A 90 -24.56 8.49 -3.40
C ARG A 90 -23.72 9.17 -2.33
N LEU A 91 -23.12 8.37 -1.46
CA LEU A 91 -22.06 8.74 -0.54
C LEU A 91 -20.76 8.19 -1.11
N THR A 92 -19.90 9.05 -1.62
CA THR A 92 -18.62 8.68 -2.25
C THR A 92 -17.46 9.36 -1.54
N ALA A 93 -16.22 9.00 -1.86
CA ALA A 93 -15.02 9.58 -1.24
C ALA A 93 -15.14 9.62 0.30
N LEU A 94 -15.52 8.48 0.88
CA LEU A 94 -15.67 8.35 2.33
C LEU A 94 -14.36 8.76 3.01
N ARG A 95 -14.47 9.40 4.18
CA ARG A 95 -13.32 9.77 5.00
C ARG A 95 -13.68 9.64 6.47
N LEU A 96 -12.90 8.86 7.20
CA LEU A 96 -12.98 8.74 8.63
C LEU A 96 -11.91 9.65 9.24
N GLN A 97 -12.30 10.53 10.17
CA GLN A 97 -11.39 11.41 10.89
C GLN A 97 -11.86 11.56 12.34
N GLY A 98 -11.07 11.08 13.30
CA GLY A 98 -11.45 10.96 14.70
C GLY A 98 -12.74 10.15 14.85
N ARG A 99 -13.84 10.84 15.19
CA ARG A 99 -15.18 10.26 15.33
C ARG A 99 -16.06 10.46 14.12
N SER A 100 -15.62 11.25 13.14
CA SER A 100 -16.45 11.75 12.07
C SER A 100 -16.26 10.93 10.80
N LEU A 101 -17.36 10.45 10.24
CA LEU A 101 -17.41 9.80 8.93
C LEU A 101 -18.05 10.76 7.93
N SER A 102 -17.22 11.33 7.07
CA SER A 102 -17.61 12.27 6.02
C SER A 102 -17.71 11.59 4.67
N ALA A 103 -18.55 12.13 3.79
CA ALA A 103 -18.72 11.66 2.42
C ALA A 103 -19.00 12.84 1.48
N ALA A 104 -18.68 12.68 0.20
CA ALA A 104 -19.23 13.51 -0.85
C ALA A 104 -20.71 13.15 -1.09
N VAL A 105 -21.59 14.15 -0.96
CA VAL A 105 -23.03 14.10 -1.23
C VAL A 105 -23.32 15.10 -2.36
N GLY A 106 -23.45 14.60 -3.58
CA GLY A 106 -23.43 15.46 -4.76
C GLY A 106 -22.09 16.16 -4.90
N ARG A 107 -22.07 17.50 -4.95
CA ARG A 107 -20.84 18.32 -5.08
C ARG A 107 -20.23 18.75 -3.74
N LYS A 108 -20.86 18.42 -2.60
CA LYS A 108 -20.44 18.90 -1.28
C LYS A 108 -19.91 17.76 -0.42
N ARG A 109 -18.85 18.00 0.34
CA ARG A 109 -18.40 17.09 1.41
C ARG A 109 -19.19 17.39 2.68
N VAL A 110 -19.75 16.35 3.28
CA VAL A 110 -20.61 16.46 4.47
C VAL A 110 -20.16 15.42 5.49
N THR A 111 -20.02 15.82 6.76
CA THR A 111 -19.89 14.87 7.87
C THR A 111 -21.22 14.16 8.04
N VAL A 112 -21.35 12.95 7.48
CA VAL A 112 -22.65 12.26 7.43
C VAL A 112 -22.95 11.60 8.77
N PHE A 113 -21.96 10.91 9.33
CA PHE A 113 -22.12 10.17 10.58
C PHE A 113 -21.05 10.56 11.62
N THR A 114 -21.38 10.33 12.88
CA THR A 114 -20.45 10.42 14.00
C THR A 114 -20.51 9.13 14.82
N ALA A 115 -19.35 8.58 15.14
CA ALA A 115 -19.18 7.44 16.03
C ALA A 115 -19.43 7.82 17.50
N ALA A 116 -20.12 6.96 18.25
CA ALA A 116 -20.44 7.18 19.65
C ALA A 116 -19.21 7.11 20.59
N ARG A 117 -18.13 6.48 20.16
CA ARG A 117 -16.88 6.35 20.93
C ARG A 117 -15.65 6.64 20.06
N ALA A 118 -14.59 7.13 20.68
CA ALA A 118 -13.25 7.30 20.13
C ALA A 118 -12.22 6.77 21.14
N PRO A 119 -11.00 6.40 20.71
CA PRO A 119 -10.57 6.21 19.32
C PRO A 119 -11.28 5.02 18.65
N LEU A 120 -11.31 5.01 17.31
CA LEU A 120 -11.82 3.87 16.54
C LEU A 120 -10.74 2.78 16.51
N THR A 121 -10.54 2.13 17.65
CA THR A 121 -9.75 0.90 17.71
C THR A 121 -10.54 -0.25 17.09
N THR A 122 -9.98 -1.46 17.07
CA THR A 122 -10.52 -2.70 16.47
C THR A 122 -11.91 -3.17 16.95
N ARG A 123 -12.71 -2.29 17.57
CA ARG A 123 -14.03 -2.54 18.13
C ARG A 123 -15.12 -1.89 17.28
N SER A 124 -16.26 -2.58 17.22
CA SER A 124 -17.50 -2.03 16.66
C SER A 124 -18.02 -0.88 17.54
N THR A 125 -18.47 0.20 16.91
CA THR A 125 -19.07 1.38 17.58
C THR A 125 -20.37 1.77 16.89
N THR A 126 -21.29 2.39 17.64
CA THR A 126 -22.55 2.85 17.06
C THR A 126 -22.35 4.14 16.29
N LEU A 127 -23.02 4.24 15.15
CA LEU A 127 -23.05 5.44 14.32
C LEU A 127 -24.33 6.22 14.54
N ARG A 128 -24.19 7.53 14.66
CA ARG A 128 -25.30 8.49 14.69
C ARG A 128 -25.24 9.39 13.48
N LEU A 129 -26.40 9.75 12.96
CA LEU A 129 -26.48 10.72 11.87
C LEU A 129 -26.28 12.14 12.42
N THR A 130 -25.41 12.93 11.80
CA THR A 130 -25.21 14.33 12.21
C THR A 130 -26.37 15.21 11.73
N ALA A 131 -26.48 16.43 12.26
CA ALA A 131 -27.45 17.40 11.76
C ALA A 131 -27.25 17.71 10.26
N ALA A 132 -25.99 17.88 9.84
CA ALA A 132 -25.63 18.14 8.44
C ALA A 132 -25.92 16.94 7.53
N GLY A 133 -25.53 15.73 7.94
CA GLY A 133 -25.84 14.48 7.24
C GLY A 133 -27.34 14.26 7.09
N ARG A 134 -28.10 14.52 8.16
CA ARG A 134 -29.58 14.44 8.15
C ARG A 134 -30.19 15.41 7.16
N SER A 135 -29.74 16.67 7.14
CA SER A 135 -30.25 17.68 6.20
C SER A 135 -29.96 17.26 4.75
N ALA A 136 -28.72 16.84 4.47
CA ALA A 136 -28.29 16.42 3.14
C ALA A 136 -29.06 15.18 2.64
N LEU A 137 -29.20 14.14 3.47
CA LEU A 137 -29.93 12.93 3.13
C LEU A 137 -31.44 13.18 2.98
N ARG A 138 -32.04 13.96 3.89
CA ARG A 138 -33.47 14.30 3.81
C ARG A 138 -33.80 15.04 2.52
N SER A 139 -32.97 16.02 2.17
CA SER A 139 -33.12 16.79 0.93
C SER A 139 -32.95 15.90 -0.30
N GLY A 140 -31.85 15.15 -0.38
CA GLY A 140 -31.55 14.31 -1.55
C GLY A 140 -32.52 13.14 -1.76
N LEU A 141 -33.07 12.57 -0.68
CA LEU A 141 -34.05 11.48 -0.75
C LEU A 141 -35.51 11.98 -0.73
N ARG A 142 -35.75 13.28 -0.58
CA ARG A 142 -37.08 13.89 -0.39
C ARG A 142 -37.92 13.22 0.71
N LEU A 143 -37.28 12.94 1.84
CA LEU A 143 -37.94 12.30 2.98
C LEU A 143 -38.66 13.33 3.83
N ARG A 144 -39.88 13.02 4.29
CA ARG A 144 -40.60 13.87 5.26
C ARG A 144 -39.88 13.88 6.62
N ARG A 145 -39.44 12.71 7.07
CA ARG A 145 -38.74 12.51 8.34
C ARG A 145 -37.59 11.53 8.14
N LEU A 146 -36.50 11.77 8.86
CA LEU A 146 -35.36 10.86 8.95
C LEU A 146 -35.06 10.68 10.44
N PRO A 147 -34.89 9.43 10.93
CA PRO A 147 -34.74 9.17 12.36
C PRO A 147 -33.53 9.90 12.94
N THR A 148 -33.71 10.41 14.16
CA THR A 148 -32.65 10.98 14.99
C THR A 148 -32.19 9.89 15.95
N GLY A 149 -30.88 9.60 15.98
CA GLY A 149 -30.32 8.58 16.88
C GLY A 149 -29.33 7.66 16.18
N THR A 150 -29.21 6.44 16.70
CA THR A 150 -28.32 5.41 16.16
C THR A 150 -28.88 4.91 14.82
N VAL A 151 -28.04 4.98 13.78
CA VAL A 151 -28.39 4.57 12.42
C VAL A 151 -27.66 3.32 11.96
N GLY A 152 -26.71 2.84 12.75
CA GLY A 152 -25.92 1.66 12.41
C GLY A 152 -24.73 1.44 13.33
N THR A 153 -23.83 0.57 12.89
CA THR A 153 -22.54 0.29 13.53
C THR A 153 -21.40 0.43 12.51
N LEU A 154 -20.23 0.79 13.03
CA LEU A 154 -18.97 0.89 12.31
C LEU A 154 -17.97 -0.02 13.01
N SER A 155 -17.35 -0.95 12.27
CA SER A 155 -16.24 -1.75 12.77
C SER A 155 -15.03 -1.53 11.87
N VAL A 156 -13.92 -1.11 12.47
CA VAL A 156 -12.64 -0.96 11.77
C VAL A 156 -11.80 -2.18 12.11
N VAL A 157 -11.46 -2.99 11.10
CA VAL A 157 -10.52 -4.09 11.27
C VAL A 157 -9.16 -3.57 10.86
N LEU A 158 -8.38 -3.18 11.87
CA LEU A 158 -6.97 -2.83 11.70
C LEU A 158 -6.15 -4.13 11.67
N PRO A 159 -5.11 -4.23 10.84
CA PRO A 159 -4.16 -5.33 10.94
C PRO A 159 -3.55 -5.35 12.36
N ALA A 160 -3.28 -6.54 12.88
CA ALA A 160 -2.73 -6.68 14.22
C ALA A 160 -1.41 -5.87 14.32
N PRO A 161 -1.25 -5.01 15.34
CA PRO A 161 0.01 -4.32 15.55
C PRO A 161 1.09 -5.37 15.87
N VAL A 162 2.16 -5.38 15.07
CA VAL A 162 3.34 -6.20 15.36
C VAL A 162 4.01 -5.58 16.59
N GLN A 163 3.90 -6.22 17.75
CA GLN A 163 4.45 -5.68 19.01
C GLN A 163 5.96 -5.93 19.08
N GLY A 164 6.75 -4.87 19.00
CA GLY A 164 8.17 -4.86 19.36
C GLY A 164 8.38 -4.38 20.81
N PRO A 165 9.45 -4.81 21.49
CA PRO A 165 9.71 -4.46 22.89
C PRO A 165 10.06 -2.97 23.06
N ALA A 166 9.44 -2.32 24.04
CA ALA A 166 9.63 -0.90 24.35
C ALA A 166 10.89 -0.67 25.19
N THR A 167 11.70 0.36 24.85
CA THR A 167 12.79 0.84 25.70
C THR A 167 12.75 2.37 25.74
N VAL A 168 12.88 2.91 26.95
CA VAL A 168 12.77 4.34 27.31
C VAL A 168 14.16 4.83 27.69
N LEU A 169 14.58 6.06 27.32
CA LEU A 169 15.69 6.84 27.93
C LEU A 169 15.66 8.31 27.41
N PRO A 170 16.39 9.27 28.04
CA PRO A 170 15.87 10.58 28.40
C PRO A 170 16.54 11.76 27.65
N SER A 171 15.98 12.96 27.87
CA SER A 171 16.26 14.23 27.19
C SER A 171 17.45 15.02 27.74
N THR A 172 18.12 15.80 26.89
CA THR A 172 19.14 16.82 27.26
C THR A 172 19.05 18.03 26.31
N PRO A 173 19.38 19.26 26.74
CA PRO A 173 18.94 20.48 26.06
C PRO A 173 19.91 21.04 24.99
N SER A 174 19.32 21.96 24.21
CA SER A 174 19.67 22.44 22.87
C SER A 174 20.64 23.64 22.83
N PRO A 175 21.47 23.78 21.78
CA PRO A 175 22.07 25.06 21.39
C PRO A 175 21.54 25.59 20.03
N THR A 176 21.49 26.93 19.92
CA THR A 176 20.94 27.71 18.79
C THR A 176 22.02 28.13 17.80
N VAL A 177 21.79 28.00 16.48
CA VAL A 177 22.71 28.49 15.41
C VAL A 177 21.91 29.09 14.23
N PRO A 178 22.39 30.17 13.55
CA PRO A 178 21.59 31.08 12.74
C PRO A 178 21.53 30.76 11.22
N ALA A 179 20.60 31.43 10.53
CA ALA A 179 20.11 31.17 9.17
C ALA A 179 21.07 31.60 8.03
N PRO A 180 21.15 30.84 6.90
CA PRO A 180 21.94 31.22 5.73
C PRO A 180 21.17 32.00 4.65
N THR A 181 21.94 32.79 3.89
CA THR A 181 21.55 33.77 2.87
C THR A 181 21.38 33.15 1.46
N PRO A 182 20.44 33.60 0.60
CA PRO A 182 20.14 32.96 -0.69
C PRO A 182 21.11 33.32 -1.83
N VAL A 183 21.32 32.38 -2.76
CA VAL A 183 22.12 32.50 -4.00
C VAL A 183 21.21 32.43 -5.25
N ALA A 184 21.55 33.19 -6.29
CA ALA A 184 20.71 33.44 -7.48
C ALA A 184 20.69 32.31 -8.54
N THR A 185 19.54 32.18 -9.20
CA THR A 185 19.18 31.16 -10.20
C THR A 185 19.52 31.59 -11.64
N PRO A 186 20.17 30.76 -12.49
CA PRO A 186 20.40 31.08 -13.90
C PRO A 186 19.23 30.71 -14.83
N ALA A 187 19.18 31.38 -15.99
CA ALA A 187 18.09 31.39 -16.98
C ALA A 187 18.05 30.15 -17.90
N PRO A 188 16.88 29.79 -18.48
CA PRO A 188 16.70 28.55 -19.25
C PRO A 188 17.13 28.64 -20.71
N THR A 189 17.75 27.57 -21.21
CA THR A 189 18.08 27.33 -22.63
C THR A 189 16.95 26.56 -23.33
N VAL A 190 16.58 26.99 -24.53
CA VAL A 190 15.47 26.43 -25.33
C VAL A 190 15.89 25.09 -25.96
N ALA A 191 15.09 24.04 -25.76
CA ALA A 191 15.32 22.68 -26.29
C ALA A 191 14.60 22.44 -27.63
N ALA A 192 15.25 21.72 -28.54
CA ALA A 192 14.75 21.41 -29.88
C ALA A 192 13.62 20.36 -29.90
N THR A 193 12.77 20.45 -30.92
CA THR A 193 11.58 19.60 -31.13
C THR A 193 11.97 18.16 -31.50
N PRO A 194 11.46 17.12 -30.80
CA PRO A 194 11.77 15.73 -31.13
C PRO A 194 10.99 15.22 -32.34
N THR A 195 11.66 14.43 -33.17
CA THR A 195 11.11 13.64 -34.28
C THR A 195 10.20 12.51 -33.73
N PRO A 196 9.04 12.21 -34.36
CA PRO A 196 8.13 11.18 -33.86
C PRO A 196 8.73 9.76 -33.96
N THR A 197 8.73 9.06 -32.82
CA THR A 197 9.09 7.63 -32.71
C THR A 197 7.95 6.76 -33.23
N PRO A 198 8.23 5.66 -33.97
CA PRO A 198 7.20 4.76 -34.48
C PRO A 198 6.38 4.11 -33.36
N THR A 199 5.07 3.98 -33.59
CA THR A 199 4.11 3.32 -32.69
C THR A 199 4.38 1.81 -32.64
N PRO A 200 4.62 1.21 -31.45
CA PRO A 200 4.83 -0.22 -31.33
C PRO A 200 3.54 -1.02 -31.56
N PRO A 201 3.64 -2.28 -32.00
CA PRO A 201 2.50 -3.17 -32.21
C PRO A 201 1.73 -3.45 -30.89
N PRO A 202 0.47 -3.93 -30.96
CA PRO A 202 -0.35 -4.22 -29.79
C PRO A 202 0.35 -5.21 -28.86
N ALA A 203 0.27 -4.97 -27.55
CA ALA A 203 0.81 -5.83 -26.50
C ALA A 203 -0.01 -7.13 -26.36
N ASP A 204 -0.04 -7.96 -27.41
CA ASP A 204 -0.60 -9.30 -27.34
C ASP A 204 0.44 -10.23 -26.70
N ARG A 205 0.12 -10.66 -25.47
CA ARG A 205 0.76 -11.71 -24.66
C ARG A 205 2.26 -11.91 -24.89
N ILE A 206 3.01 -11.35 -23.96
CA ILE A 206 4.48 -11.40 -23.84
C ILE A 206 5.05 -12.83 -23.69
N PHE A 207 4.20 -13.81 -23.38
CA PHE A 207 4.59 -15.20 -23.20
C PHE A 207 3.74 -16.16 -24.04
N PRO A 208 4.31 -17.32 -24.43
CA PRO A 208 3.53 -18.39 -25.03
C PRO A 208 2.35 -18.76 -24.14
N PRO A 209 1.18 -19.10 -24.71
CA PRO A 209 0.08 -19.66 -23.94
C PRO A 209 0.54 -20.92 -23.19
N GLY A 210 0.18 -21.04 -21.90
CA GLY A 210 0.37 -22.26 -21.14
C GLY A 210 1.53 -22.27 -20.12
N VAL A 211 2.29 -21.19 -19.97
CA VAL A 211 3.26 -21.08 -18.86
C VAL A 211 2.51 -21.07 -17.52
N PRO A 212 2.72 -22.06 -16.63
CA PRO A 212 2.03 -22.11 -15.35
C PRO A 212 2.56 -21.03 -14.40
N ALA A 213 1.73 -20.60 -13.45
CA ALA A 213 2.19 -19.77 -12.34
C ALA A 213 3.28 -20.50 -11.54
N GLY A 214 4.25 -19.76 -11.01
CA GLY A 214 5.39 -20.37 -10.33
C GLY A 214 6.31 -19.41 -9.61
N ALA A 215 7.46 -19.94 -9.18
CA ALA A 215 8.54 -19.17 -8.58
C ALA A 215 9.44 -18.54 -9.65
N VAL A 216 9.94 -17.34 -9.39
CA VAL A 216 10.97 -16.72 -10.25
C VAL A 216 12.33 -17.34 -9.94
N ARG A 217 13.13 -17.61 -10.98
CA ARG A 217 14.49 -18.17 -10.88
C ARG A 217 15.49 -17.14 -10.37
N ALA A 218 15.37 -15.91 -10.85
CA ALA A 218 16.20 -14.78 -10.45
C ALA A 218 15.45 -13.47 -10.66
N ASN A 219 15.74 -12.45 -9.86
CA ASN A 219 15.28 -11.10 -10.13
C ASN A 219 16.29 -10.05 -9.61
N ALA A 220 16.12 -8.81 -10.02
CA ALA A 220 16.80 -7.66 -9.45
C ALA A 220 15.98 -6.40 -9.70
N ALA A 221 16.14 -5.43 -8.81
CA ALA A 221 15.58 -4.09 -8.95
C ALA A 221 16.70 -3.06 -8.99
N ASP A 222 16.58 -2.09 -9.88
CA ASP A 222 17.43 -0.92 -9.96
C ASP A 222 16.56 0.33 -9.80
N TRP A 223 16.70 1.01 -8.67
CA TRP A 223 15.85 2.13 -8.32
C TRP A 223 16.63 3.45 -8.33
N ALA A 224 16.29 4.31 -9.28
CA ALA A 224 16.74 5.68 -9.32
C ALA A 224 15.78 6.55 -8.50
N PHE A 225 16.15 6.92 -7.27
CA PHE A 225 15.40 7.89 -6.47
C PHE A 225 15.36 9.28 -7.14
N ARG A 226 14.47 10.14 -6.66
CA ARG A 226 14.31 11.50 -7.21
C ARG A 226 15.61 12.30 -7.14
N GLY A 227 16.19 12.60 -8.30
CA GLY A 227 17.50 13.24 -8.40
C GLY A 227 17.61 14.60 -7.69
N SER A 228 16.54 15.42 -7.67
CA SER A 228 16.54 16.69 -6.94
C SER A 228 16.70 16.51 -5.44
N TRP A 229 16.14 15.44 -4.89
CA TRP A 229 16.26 15.13 -3.47
C TRP A 229 17.65 14.61 -3.11
N LEU A 230 18.22 13.72 -3.92
CA LEU A 230 19.61 13.26 -3.75
C LEU A 230 20.60 14.43 -3.83
N ARG A 231 20.41 15.36 -4.77
CA ARG A 231 21.25 16.56 -4.86
C ARG A 231 21.12 17.45 -3.62
N TYR A 232 19.90 17.67 -3.12
CA TYR A 232 19.68 18.41 -1.88
C TYR A 232 20.44 17.79 -0.70
N LEU A 233 20.34 16.46 -0.55
CA LEU A 233 21.01 15.74 0.52
C LEU A 233 22.54 15.88 0.42
N VAL A 234 23.12 15.64 -0.76
CA VAL A 234 24.58 15.69 -0.95
C VAL A 234 25.12 17.13 -0.90
N ALA A 235 24.44 18.10 -1.49
CA ALA A 235 24.87 19.50 -1.47
C ALA A 235 24.89 20.09 -0.05
N GLY A 236 24.03 19.56 0.84
CA GLY A 236 24.02 19.90 2.26
C GLY A 236 25.10 19.18 3.09
N GLY A 237 25.89 18.28 2.51
CA GLY A 237 26.83 17.44 3.24
C GLY A 237 26.19 16.19 3.89
N GLY A 238 24.98 15.83 3.49
CA GLY A 238 24.39 14.53 3.81
C GLY A 238 25.04 13.39 3.03
N THR A 239 24.78 12.16 3.48
CA THR A 239 25.42 10.94 2.97
C THR A 239 24.38 9.89 2.59
N VAL A 240 24.72 9.08 1.59
CA VAL A 240 23.96 7.87 1.23
C VAL A 240 24.85 6.65 1.42
N ALA A 241 24.37 5.66 2.17
CA ALA A 241 25.06 4.41 2.42
C ALA A 241 24.20 3.22 1.97
N THR A 242 24.85 2.13 1.56
CA THR A 242 24.16 0.89 1.21
C THR A 242 24.68 -0.28 2.03
N THR A 243 23.79 -1.21 2.41
CA THR A 243 24.13 -2.44 3.14
C THR A 243 23.27 -3.61 2.66
N GLY A 244 23.56 -4.83 3.15
CA GLY A 244 22.75 -6.02 2.83
C GLY A 244 22.74 -6.40 1.34
N GLY A 245 23.81 -6.05 0.61
CA GLY A 245 23.97 -6.33 -0.81
C GLY A 245 23.39 -5.26 -1.74
N ALA A 246 22.70 -4.23 -1.22
CA ALA A 246 22.35 -3.07 -2.02
C ALA A 246 23.63 -2.34 -2.46
N ALA A 247 23.64 -1.84 -3.70
CA ALA A 247 24.79 -1.16 -4.27
C ALA A 247 24.38 0.08 -5.07
N LYS A 248 25.12 1.17 -4.92
CA LYS A 248 24.96 2.36 -5.76
C LYS A 248 25.65 2.12 -7.10
N THR A 249 24.99 2.48 -8.19
CA THR A 249 25.52 2.40 -9.56
C THR A 249 26.29 3.66 -9.94
N ALA A 250 26.97 3.62 -11.09
CA ALA A 250 27.71 4.76 -11.64
C ALA A 250 26.79 5.94 -12.03
N ASP A 251 25.57 5.66 -12.50
CA ASP A 251 24.56 6.67 -12.84
C ASP A 251 23.76 7.16 -11.61
N GLY A 252 24.05 6.61 -10.42
CA GLY A 252 23.53 7.09 -9.14
C GLY A 252 22.20 6.48 -8.72
N SER A 253 21.72 5.45 -9.42
CA SER A 253 20.65 4.58 -8.96
C SER A 253 21.16 3.53 -7.96
N PHE A 254 20.25 2.70 -7.46
CA PHE A 254 20.54 1.71 -6.42
C PHE A 254 20.00 0.34 -6.82
N VAL A 255 20.92 -0.61 -6.96
CA VAL A 255 20.58 -2.01 -7.23
C VAL A 255 20.29 -2.72 -5.92
N TYR A 256 19.12 -3.35 -5.85
CA TYR A 256 18.71 -4.26 -4.79
C TYR A 256 18.76 -5.70 -5.32
N PRO A 257 19.54 -6.60 -4.69
CA PRO A 257 19.64 -7.99 -5.11
C PRO A 257 18.32 -8.73 -4.89
N GLY A 258 17.98 -9.63 -5.82
CA GLY A 258 16.80 -10.47 -5.69
C GLY A 258 16.90 -11.50 -4.58
N GLN A 259 15.76 -11.75 -3.92
CA GLN A 259 15.58 -12.75 -2.85
C GLN A 259 14.50 -13.78 -3.22
N GLY A 260 14.12 -13.83 -4.50
CA GLY A 260 13.06 -14.69 -5.01
C GLY A 260 11.73 -13.95 -5.21
N GLY A 261 10.67 -14.70 -5.43
CA GLY A 261 9.38 -14.14 -5.82
C GLY A 261 8.52 -15.14 -6.56
N THR A 262 7.30 -14.73 -6.89
CA THR A 262 6.33 -15.51 -7.63
C THR A 262 5.82 -14.74 -8.84
N TYR A 263 5.37 -15.49 -9.83
CA TYR A 263 4.72 -14.94 -11.00
C TYR A 263 3.47 -15.74 -11.33
N ASP A 264 2.46 -15.02 -11.78
CA ASP A 264 1.29 -15.53 -12.46
C ASP A 264 1.00 -14.56 -13.60
N LEU A 265 0.97 -15.05 -14.83
CA LEU A 265 0.81 -14.19 -16.01
C LEU A 265 -0.56 -13.49 -16.07
N THR A 266 -1.53 -13.93 -15.26
CA THR A 266 -2.87 -13.35 -15.13
C THR A 266 -3.04 -12.53 -13.86
N ALA A 267 -2.53 -13.03 -12.72
CA ALA A 267 -2.71 -12.39 -11.41
C ALA A 267 -1.62 -11.37 -11.09
N GLY A 268 -0.46 -11.45 -11.73
CA GLY A 268 0.69 -10.56 -11.56
C GLY A 268 1.89 -11.22 -10.88
N TRP A 269 2.87 -10.40 -10.52
CA TRP A 269 4.16 -10.80 -9.98
C TRP A 269 4.35 -10.21 -8.59
N SER A 270 5.08 -10.93 -7.74
CA SER A 270 5.56 -10.45 -6.45
C SER A 270 7.04 -10.76 -6.34
N LEU A 271 7.88 -9.73 -6.40
CA LEU A 271 9.33 -9.83 -6.48
C LEU A 271 9.95 -9.27 -5.21
N GLN A 272 10.61 -10.15 -4.45
CA GLN A 272 11.25 -9.82 -3.19
C GLN A 272 12.72 -9.51 -3.46
N HIS A 273 13.21 -8.41 -2.88
CA HIS A 273 14.60 -8.00 -2.95
C HIS A 273 15.12 -7.78 -1.54
N GLY A 274 16.43 -7.85 -1.40
CA GLY A 274 17.14 -7.62 -0.15
C GLY A 274 17.94 -6.32 -0.20
N GLY A 275 18.48 -5.94 0.95
CA GLY A 275 19.42 -4.83 1.06
C GLY A 275 18.77 -3.52 1.42
N THR A 276 19.60 -2.57 1.82
CA THR A 276 19.17 -1.32 2.44
C THR A 276 19.89 -0.14 1.82
N VAL A 277 19.15 0.93 1.56
CA VAL A 277 19.71 2.26 1.26
C VAL A 277 19.36 3.20 2.41
N THR A 278 20.37 3.80 3.02
CA THR A 278 20.23 4.72 4.15
C THR A 278 20.65 6.13 3.73
N PHE A 279 19.81 7.09 4.05
CA PHE A 279 19.99 8.50 3.77
C PHE A 279 20.12 9.26 5.08
N LEU A 280 21.25 9.94 5.27
CA LEU A 280 21.55 10.70 6.47
C LEU A 280 21.81 12.15 6.09
N TYR A 281 21.19 13.08 6.79
CA TYR A 281 21.56 14.49 6.72
C TYR A 281 21.29 15.16 8.07
N SER A 282 22.28 15.05 8.96
CA SER A 282 22.15 15.43 10.38
C SER A 282 21.76 16.90 10.58
N ALA A 283 22.25 17.83 9.75
CA ALA A 283 21.92 19.25 9.86
C ALA A 283 20.44 19.56 9.64
N HIS A 284 19.71 18.68 8.95
CA HIS A 284 18.25 18.77 8.76
C HIS A 284 17.52 17.63 9.45
N GLY A 285 18.20 16.92 10.36
CA GLY A 285 17.63 15.82 11.11
C GLY A 285 17.15 14.66 10.24
N ILE A 286 17.65 14.45 9.02
CA ILE A 286 17.19 13.34 8.16
C ILE A 286 17.94 12.06 8.53
N SER A 287 17.19 10.98 8.78
CA SER A 287 17.73 9.64 8.95
C SER A 287 16.68 8.61 8.51
N ILE A 288 16.77 8.21 7.24
CA ILE A 288 15.79 7.36 6.57
C ILE A 288 16.50 6.14 6.01
N ALA A 289 16.03 4.94 6.33
CA ALA A 289 16.48 3.71 5.71
C ALA A 289 15.32 3.03 4.96
N LEU A 290 15.59 2.60 3.72
CA LEU A 290 14.67 1.87 2.86
C LEU A 290 15.26 0.50 2.56
N ALA A 291 14.68 -0.54 3.15
CA ALA A 291 15.18 -1.91 3.09
C ALA A 291 14.21 -2.89 2.42
N ASP A 292 14.78 -3.95 1.86
CA ASP A 292 14.12 -5.15 1.35
C ASP A 292 12.87 -4.89 0.48
N PRO A 293 12.99 -4.18 -0.65
CA PRO A 293 11.83 -3.80 -1.44
C PRO A 293 11.08 -5.02 -1.98
N ILE A 294 9.75 -4.99 -1.86
CA ILE A 294 8.83 -5.92 -2.53
C ILE A 294 8.16 -5.16 -3.67
N VAL A 295 8.37 -5.62 -4.90
CA VAL A 295 7.76 -5.05 -6.09
C VAL A 295 6.63 -5.95 -6.57
N GLU A 296 5.43 -5.41 -6.62
CA GLU A 296 4.22 -6.11 -7.06
C GLU A 296 3.79 -5.55 -8.41
N LEU A 297 3.75 -6.41 -9.44
CA LEU A 297 3.43 -6.06 -10.82
C LEU A 297 2.15 -6.80 -11.21
N GLY A 298 1.00 -6.17 -11.04
CA GLY A 298 -0.31 -6.79 -11.28
C GLY A 298 -1.42 -5.74 -11.36
N PRO A 299 -2.68 -6.08 -11.07
CA PRO A 299 -3.81 -5.15 -11.16
C PRO A 299 -3.70 -3.90 -10.26
N ALA A 300 -2.91 -3.98 -9.18
CA ALA A 300 -2.65 -2.89 -8.25
C ALA A 300 -1.13 -2.76 -8.00
N PRO A 301 -0.39 -2.27 -9.00
CA PRO A 301 1.07 -2.34 -9.01
C PRO A 301 1.67 -1.33 -8.03
N ARG A 302 2.61 -1.79 -7.21
CA ARG A 302 3.17 -1.03 -6.09
C ARG A 302 4.54 -1.53 -5.66
N ILE A 303 5.24 -0.69 -4.92
CA ILE A 303 6.48 -1.04 -4.22
C ILE A 303 6.28 -0.84 -2.72
N SER A 304 6.65 -1.85 -1.94
CA SER A 304 6.66 -1.81 -0.48
C SER A 304 8.07 -1.97 0.06
N VAL A 305 8.43 -1.25 1.12
CA VAL A 305 9.77 -1.30 1.74
C VAL A 305 9.65 -1.45 3.25
N LEU A 306 10.68 -2.01 3.89
CA LEU A 306 10.90 -1.77 5.31
C LEU A 306 11.45 -0.35 5.43
N LEU A 307 10.61 0.55 5.93
CA LEU A 307 10.97 1.94 6.20
C LEU A 307 11.36 2.06 7.66
N THR A 308 12.57 2.52 7.91
CA THR A 308 12.99 3.09 9.21
C THR A 308 13.13 4.58 9.02
N ASP A 309 12.27 5.35 9.69
CA ASP A 309 12.39 6.81 9.73
C ASP A 309 12.71 7.22 11.15
N SER A 310 13.93 7.73 11.35
CA SER A 310 14.41 8.30 12.61
C SER A 310 14.67 9.81 12.46
N SER A 311 14.05 10.42 11.45
CA SER A 311 14.27 11.82 11.17
C SER A 311 13.70 12.70 12.29
N GLN A 312 14.44 13.71 12.71
CA GLN A 312 13.96 14.66 13.72
C GLN A 312 12.87 15.54 13.12
N GLY A 313 11.70 15.54 13.75
CA GLY A 313 10.59 16.40 13.37
C GLY A 313 10.95 17.85 13.63
N GLY A 314 10.51 18.75 12.75
CA GLY A 314 10.75 20.17 12.88
C GLY A 314 12.04 20.62 12.20
N ILE A 315 11.99 20.71 10.87
CA ILE A 315 12.78 21.76 10.20
C ILE A 315 12.22 23.10 10.72
N PRO A 316 13.04 24.11 11.06
CA PRO A 316 12.54 25.44 11.36
C PRO A 316 11.58 25.91 10.25
N GLY A 317 10.29 26.07 10.57
CA GLY A 317 9.23 26.43 9.61
C GLY A 317 8.45 25.27 8.96
N GLY A 318 8.71 24.01 9.32
CA GLY A 318 8.01 22.83 8.80
C GLY A 318 7.15 22.13 9.85
N GLU A 319 5.86 21.95 9.55
CA GLU A 319 4.97 21.07 10.31
C GLU A 319 5.28 19.60 9.94
N GLY A 320 6.25 18.99 10.61
CA GLY A 320 6.58 17.57 10.44
C GLY A 320 6.71 16.88 11.80
N SER A 321 5.88 15.86 12.03
CA SER A 321 6.11 14.89 13.10
C SER A 321 7.33 14.07 12.69
N GLY A 322 8.40 14.08 13.49
CA GLY A 322 9.58 13.27 13.19
C GLY A 322 9.26 11.79 13.08
N GLY A 323 10.21 11.04 12.54
CA GLY A 323 10.21 9.60 12.61
C GLY A 323 10.44 9.11 14.05
N ASP A 324 9.85 7.98 14.40
CA ASP A 324 9.99 7.34 15.72
C ASP A 324 11.12 6.30 15.78
N GLY A 325 11.86 6.15 14.68
CA GLY A 325 12.92 5.16 14.50
C GLY A 325 12.41 3.73 14.32
N THR A 326 11.10 3.51 14.26
CA THR A 326 10.55 2.17 14.08
C THR A 326 10.70 1.71 12.64
N THR A 327 11.13 0.46 12.48
CA THR A 327 11.14 -0.20 11.17
C THR A 327 9.77 -0.82 10.93
N ARG A 328 9.12 -0.44 9.83
CA ARG A 328 7.82 -1.01 9.44
C ARG A 328 7.74 -1.23 7.94
N ARG A 329 7.00 -2.27 7.55
CA ARG A 329 6.65 -2.49 6.14
C ARG A 329 5.60 -1.46 5.73
N VAL A 330 5.92 -0.64 4.73
CA VAL A 330 5.01 0.37 4.18
C VAL A 330 4.84 0.18 2.68
N VAL A 331 3.67 0.51 2.15
CA VAL A 331 3.53 0.71 0.71
C VAL A 331 4.16 2.06 0.39
N PHE A 332 5.39 2.04 -0.13
CA PHE A 332 6.15 3.25 -0.40
C PHE A 332 5.55 4.04 -1.57
N GLY A 333 5.23 3.35 -2.66
CA GLY A 333 4.68 3.99 -3.85
C GLY A 333 3.80 3.08 -4.69
N THR A 334 2.94 3.68 -5.48
CA THR A 334 2.27 3.01 -6.59
C THR A 334 3.15 3.08 -7.83
N LEU A 335 3.10 2.06 -8.67
CA LEU A 335 3.89 1.98 -9.89
C LEU A 335 3.00 2.30 -11.10
N ASP A 336 3.43 3.22 -11.96
CA ASP A 336 2.72 3.50 -13.21
C ASP A 336 3.21 2.58 -14.34
N LEU A 337 2.59 1.40 -14.45
CA LEU A 337 2.92 0.46 -15.53
C LEU A 337 2.44 0.93 -16.91
N SER A 338 1.58 1.94 -17.00
CA SER A 338 1.17 2.48 -18.31
C SER A 338 2.30 3.25 -19.00
N ALA A 339 3.28 3.71 -18.22
CA ALA A 339 4.47 4.40 -18.68
C ALA A 339 5.62 3.46 -19.09
N ALA A 340 5.47 2.14 -18.92
CA ALA A 340 6.52 1.18 -19.21
C ALA A 340 5.98 -0.09 -19.88
N THR A 341 6.42 -0.36 -21.11
CA THR A 341 6.14 -1.62 -21.78
C THR A 341 7.17 -2.67 -21.36
N PRO A 342 6.77 -3.78 -20.71
CA PRO A 342 7.69 -4.88 -20.44
C PRO A 342 8.29 -5.46 -21.72
N VAL A 343 9.59 -5.72 -21.69
CA VAL A 343 10.35 -6.37 -22.75
C VAL A 343 10.71 -7.78 -22.31
N VAL A 344 10.52 -8.77 -23.18
CA VAL A 344 10.99 -10.14 -22.96
C VAL A 344 12.16 -10.48 -23.86
N SER A 345 13.18 -11.08 -23.24
CA SER A 345 14.36 -11.60 -23.90
C SER A 345 14.68 -12.97 -23.30
N GLY A 346 14.37 -14.03 -24.04
CA GLY A 346 14.42 -15.40 -23.52
C GLY A 346 13.47 -15.57 -22.33
N ASP A 347 13.99 -16.07 -21.20
CA ASP A 347 13.22 -16.28 -19.97
C ASP A 347 13.11 -15.04 -19.09
N THR A 348 13.67 -13.90 -19.51
CA THR A 348 13.75 -12.69 -18.70
C THR A 348 12.76 -11.64 -19.16
N VAL A 349 11.93 -11.14 -18.24
CA VAL A 349 11.08 -9.96 -18.40
C VAL A 349 11.75 -8.77 -17.75
N THR A 350 11.73 -7.63 -18.43
CA THR A 350 12.25 -6.36 -17.90
C THR A 350 11.20 -5.26 -18.05
N TRP A 351 10.88 -4.60 -16.94
CA TRP A 351 10.15 -3.32 -16.92
C TRP A 351 11.16 -2.22 -16.67
N THR A 352 11.32 -1.30 -17.61
CA THR A 352 12.36 -0.25 -17.53
C THR A 352 11.74 1.07 -17.12
N SER A 353 12.39 1.77 -16.18
CA SER A 353 12.05 3.15 -15.79
C SER A 353 10.58 3.36 -15.39
N VAL A 354 10.00 2.39 -14.68
CA VAL A 354 8.62 2.48 -14.16
C VAL A 354 8.54 3.62 -13.14
N PRO A 355 7.70 4.65 -13.34
CA PRO A 355 7.56 5.74 -12.38
C PRO A 355 7.03 5.23 -11.03
N VAL A 356 7.66 5.70 -9.94
CA VAL A 356 7.22 5.45 -8.57
C VAL A 356 6.50 6.71 -8.07
N LEU A 357 5.20 6.62 -7.80
CA LEU A 357 4.41 7.72 -7.22
C LEU A 357 4.24 7.47 -5.72
N LEU A 358 4.60 8.44 -4.88
CA LEU A 358 4.54 8.27 -3.43
C LEU A 358 3.12 7.99 -2.95
N THR A 359 2.99 7.08 -2.00
CA THR A 359 1.77 7.04 -1.17
C THR A 359 1.86 8.07 -0.06
N THR A 360 0.79 8.24 0.72
CA THR A 360 0.84 9.03 1.96
C THR A 360 1.91 8.55 2.92
N GLU A 361 2.12 7.23 3.04
CA GLU A 361 3.12 6.67 3.93
C GLU A 361 4.53 6.80 3.39
N GLY A 362 4.71 6.59 2.09
CA GLY A 362 6.01 6.78 1.45
C GLY A 362 6.46 8.24 1.49
N ALA A 363 5.53 9.20 1.41
CA ALA A 363 5.82 10.62 1.49
C ALA A 363 6.13 11.12 2.90
N ALA A 364 5.64 10.44 3.94
CA ALA A 364 5.76 10.88 5.33
C ALA A 364 7.20 11.29 5.76
N PRO A 365 8.25 10.50 5.47
CA PRO A 365 9.63 10.87 5.83
C PRO A 365 10.22 12.00 4.95
N PHE A 366 9.59 12.33 3.83
CA PHE A 366 10.08 13.35 2.89
C PHE A 366 9.17 14.58 2.89
N LEU A 367 9.24 15.38 3.96
CA LEU A 367 8.34 16.50 4.28
C LEU A 367 8.01 17.48 3.12
N ALA A 368 8.89 17.61 2.12
CA ALA A 368 8.69 18.46 0.95
C ALA A 368 7.81 17.84 -0.15
N TYR A 369 7.46 16.56 -0.05
CA TYR A 369 6.75 15.80 -1.07
C TYR A 369 5.42 15.27 -0.56
N LYS A 370 4.47 15.09 -1.47
CA LYS A 370 3.11 14.64 -1.16
C LYS A 370 2.77 13.33 -1.85
N ALA A 371 1.72 12.68 -1.35
CA ALA A 371 1.13 11.53 -2.01
C ALA A 371 0.74 11.86 -3.46
N GLY A 372 1.03 10.93 -4.37
CA GLY A 372 0.82 11.07 -5.82
C GLY A 372 1.99 11.74 -6.55
N GLU A 373 2.96 12.33 -5.84
CA GLU A 373 4.12 12.91 -6.52
C GLU A 373 5.09 11.83 -7.00
N PRO A 374 5.68 12.00 -8.21
CA PRO A 374 6.78 11.17 -8.66
C PRO A 374 7.99 11.27 -7.72
N PHE A 375 8.55 10.11 -7.37
CA PHE A 375 9.73 9.99 -6.52
C PHE A 375 10.70 8.96 -7.08
N GLY A 376 11.13 9.23 -8.30
CA GLY A 376 12.07 8.39 -9.02
C GLY A 376 11.38 7.35 -9.91
N GLN A 377 12.20 6.45 -10.43
CA GLN A 377 11.81 5.41 -11.37
C GLN A 377 12.56 4.13 -11.05
N ILE A 378 11.90 2.98 -11.26
CA ILE A 378 12.46 1.67 -10.97
C ILE A 378 12.51 0.82 -12.25
N THR A 379 13.65 0.19 -12.48
CA THR A 379 13.81 -0.86 -13.47
C THR A 379 13.83 -2.20 -12.75
N VAL A 380 12.98 -3.12 -13.18
CA VAL A 380 12.86 -4.45 -12.56
C VAL A 380 13.03 -5.50 -13.61
N ARG A 381 13.86 -6.50 -13.32
CA ARG A 381 14.05 -7.67 -14.17
C ARG A 381 13.75 -8.94 -13.40
N ALA A 382 13.04 -9.87 -14.02
CA ALA A 382 12.73 -11.16 -13.45
C ALA A 382 12.90 -12.25 -14.50
N THR A 383 13.50 -13.37 -14.10
CA THR A 383 13.73 -14.54 -14.93
C THR A 383 12.85 -15.67 -14.42
N ILE A 384 12.06 -16.28 -15.30
CA ILE A 384 11.20 -17.42 -14.99
C ILE A 384 11.89 -18.74 -15.39
N PRO A 385 11.40 -19.90 -14.92
CA PRO A 385 11.82 -21.18 -15.47
C PRO A 385 11.53 -21.24 -16.98
N SER A 386 12.45 -21.82 -17.74
CA SER A 386 12.23 -22.12 -19.16
C SER A 386 11.04 -23.07 -19.29
N ALA A 387 10.20 -22.85 -20.30
CA ALA A 387 9.02 -23.69 -20.58
C ALA A 387 9.41 -25.09 -21.05
#